data_AF-A0A2W5EIX8-F1
#
_entry.id   AF-A0A2W5EIX8-F1
#
_cell.length_a   1.000
_cell.length_b   1.000
_cell.length_c   1.000
_cell.angle_alpha   90.00
_cell.angle_beta   90.00
_cell.angle_gamma   90.00
#
_symmetry.space_group_name_H-M   'P 1'
#
loop_
_entity.id
_entity.type
_entity.pdbx_description
1 polymer ?
#
loop_
_entity_poly.entity_id
_entity_poly.type
_entity_poly.pdbx_seq_one_letter_code
_entity_poly.pdbx_strand_id
1 'polypeptide(L)'
;QGHFYVDPFTGKLTKSKSAYEHPQPHACFIQSVEDDLVNEGGIMDLWVREARLFKYGSGTGSNFSYLRGEGEKLSGGGRSSGLMSFLKIGDRAAGAIKSGGTTRRAAKMVVVDADHPDIEAYIDWKVNEEQKVAALVTGSKIVAKHLKAIMKACVNCEADNGDCFDPAKNPALKREIRAAKKDMVPENYVKRVIQFAEQGYKDIQFKTYDTDWDSEAYLTVSGQNSNNSVSLKDDFLRAVENDGDWNLTARKDGKVMKTLKARDLWEKISHAAWASADPGLHFNTTMNDWHTSPAAGPIRASNPCSEYMFLDDTACNLASLNLLQFKDQATKRIDIADYEHAVRLWTVVLEVSVMMAQFPSRQIAELSYEYRTLGLGYANIGGLLMSSGIPYDSAEGRAIAGALTAIMTGVSYATSAEMAGELGPFPGFAPNRDNMLRVIRNHRRAAHGQSEGYEGLSVNPVALIHGDCPDQDLIAHAVAAWDKALTLGEQHGYRN
;
A
#
# COMPACT_ATOMS: atom_id res chain seq x y z
N GLN A 1 5.96 -4.96 26.59
CA GLN A 1 5.06 -4.23 25.66
C GLN A 1 4.40 -5.19 24.66
N GLY A 2 4.06 -6.43 25.08
CA GLY A 2 3.30 -7.38 24.25
C GLY A 2 4.02 -7.92 23.00
N HIS A 3 5.35 -8.02 23.01
CA HIS A 3 6.11 -8.59 21.89
C HIS A 3 6.38 -10.08 22.12
N PHE A 4 6.57 -10.81 21.01
CA PHE A 4 6.81 -12.24 20.95
C PHE A 4 7.93 -12.53 19.94
N TYR A 5 8.63 -13.64 20.15
CA TYR A 5 9.59 -14.20 19.21
C TYR A 5 9.54 -15.71 19.31
N VAL A 6 9.99 -16.42 18.27
CA VAL A 6 10.23 -17.87 18.37
C VAL A 6 11.69 -18.07 18.72
N ASP A 7 11.95 -18.74 19.84
CA ASP A 7 13.32 -19.07 20.24
C ASP A 7 13.94 -20.02 19.20
N PRO A 8 15.05 -19.63 18.55
CA PRO A 8 15.56 -20.36 17.39
C PRO A 8 16.17 -21.72 17.74
N PHE A 9 16.48 -21.97 19.02
CA PHE A 9 17.08 -23.22 19.48
C PHE A 9 16.02 -24.22 19.98
N THR A 10 14.93 -23.72 20.54
CA THR A 10 13.84 -24.55 21.09
C THR A 10 12.61 -24.64 20.18
N GLY A 11 12.49 -23.72 19.21
CA GLY A 11 11.32 -23.61 18.32
C GLY A 11 10.05 -23.13 19.04
N LYS A 12 10.15 -22.61 20.26
CA LYS A 12 8.99 -22.23 21.07
C LYS A 12 8.71 -20.73 20.98
N LEU A 13 7.44 -20.40 20.71
CA LEU A 13 6.95 -19.04 20.85
C LEU A 13 7.11 -18.57 22.31
N THR A 14 7.80 -17.45 22.47
CA THR A 14 8.16 -16.88 23.76
C THR A 14 7.78 -15.41 23.79
N LYS A 15 7.24 -14.97 24.93
CA LYS A 15 6.95 -13.55 25.16
C LYS A 15 8.23 -12.83 25.56
N SER A 16 8.56 -11.75 24.86
CA SER A 16 9.76 -10.97 25.13
C SER A 16 9.71 -10.31 26.51
N LYS A 17 10.84 -10.29 27.22
CA LYS A 17 10.95 -9.61 28.53
C LYS A 17 10.92 -8.09 28.37
N SER A 18 11.50 -7.57 27.30
CA SER A 18 11.48 -6.14 26.94
C SER A 18 11.32 -5.93 25.44
N ALA A 19 11.01 -4.70 25.03
CA ALA A 19 10.94 -4.33 23.60
C ALA A 19 12.31 -3.99 22.99
N TYR A 20 13.40 -4.12 23.74
CA TYR A 20 14.74 -3.70 23.32
C TYR A 20 15.78 -4.84 23.31
N GLU A 21 15.44 -6.00 23.89
CA GLU A 21 16.33 -7.17 23.94
C GLU A 21 16.53 -7.79 22.55
N HIS A 22 15.49 -7.74 21.72
CA HIS A 22 15.51 -8.20 20.33
C HIS A 22 15.17 -7.03 19.39
N PRO A 23 15.93 -6.82 18.29
CA PRO A 23 15.61 -5.78 17.32
C PRO A 23 14.29 -6.06 16.59
N GLN A 24 13.70 -5.01 16.03
CA GLN A 24 12.63 -5.11 15.03
C GLN A 24 13.21 -4.72 13.65
N PRO A 25 13.91 -5.63 12.95
CA PRO A 25 14.54 -5.31 11.66
C PRO A 25 13.53 -5.18 10.51
N HIS A 26 12.28 -5.61 10.72
CA HIS A 26 11.24 -5.64 9.70
C HIS A 26 10.54 -4.28 9.57
N ALA A 27 10.54 -3.73 8.37
CA ALA A 27 9.93 -2.43 8.08
C ALA A 27 8.44 -2.53 7.74
N CYS A 28 7.96 -3.69 7.32
CA CYS A 28 6.65 -3.85 6.69
C CYS A 28 5.99 -5.17 7.09
N PHE A 29 4.66 -5.14 7.24
CA PHE A 29 3.86 -6.27 7.70
C PHE A 29 2.58 -6.40 6.89
N ILE A 30 2.14 -7.63 6.66
CA ILE A 30 0.77 -7.93 6.21
C ILE A 30 -0.01 -8.38 7.44
N GLN A 31 -1.26 -7.95 7.57
CA GLN A 31 -2.11 -8.34 8.70
C GLN A 31 -3.48 -8.79 8.24
N SER A 32 -3.99 -9.86 8.84
CA SER A 32 -5.35 -10.34 8.63
C SER A 32 -6.36 -9.52 9.44
N VAL A 33 -7.63 -9.58 9.02
CA VAL A 33 -8.76 -9.09 9.79
C VAL A 33 -9.98 -9.96 9.56
N GLU A 34 -10.61 -10.37 10.64
CA GLU A 34 -11.84 -11.15 10.63
C GLU A 34 -13.09 -10.24 10.77
N ASP A 35 -14.23 -10.75 10.31
CA ASP A 35 -15.56 -10.11 10.46
C ASP A 35 -16.11 -10.25 11.91
N ASP A 36 -15.30 -9.80 12.86
CA ASP A 36 -15.55 -9.73 14.30
C ASP A 36 -15.15 -8.35 14.83
N LEU A 37 -15.89 -7.81 15.81
CA LEU A 37 -15.63 -6.46 16.29
C LEU A 37 -14.48 -6.37 17.30
N VAL A 38 -14.41 -7.27 18.30
CA VAL A 38 -13.58 -7.07 19.51
C VAL A 38 -12.74 -8.26 19.92
N ASN A 39 -12.98 -9.45 19.37
CA ASN A 39 -12.19 -10.63 19.68
C ASN A 39 -10.80 -10.56 19.01
N GLU A 40 -9.89 -11.44 19.43
CA GLU A 40 -8.58 -11.58 18.80
C GLU A 40 -8.75 -11.87 17.30
N GLY A 41 -8.00 -11.15 16.45
CA GLY A 41 -8.16 -11.21 14.99
C GLY A 41 -9.26 -10.30 14.42
N GLY A 42 -10.14 -9.74 15.25
CA GLY A 42 -11.19 -8.81 14.84
C GLY A 42 -10.71 -7.39 14.53
N ILE A 43 -11.66 -6.51 14.19
CA ILE A 43 -11.43 -5.14 13.73
C ILE A 43 -10.70 -4.29 14.77
N MET A 44 -11.15 -4.29 16.03
CA MET A 44 -10.52 -3.47 17.07
C MET A 44 -9.15 -4.01 17.48
N ASP A 45 -8.95 -5.33 17.42
CA ASP A 45 -7.65 -5.93 17.66
C ASP A 45 -6.64 -5.57 16.56
N LEU A 46 -7.06 -5.55 15.28
CA LEU A 46 -6.22 -5.04 14.19
C LEU A 46 -5.70 -3.63 14.49
N TRP A 47 -6.54 -2.70 14.93
CA TRP A 47 -6.10 -1.34 15.26
C TRP A 47 -5.07 -1.32 16.40
N VAL A 48 -5.21 -2.20 17.39
CA VAL A 48 -4.22 -2.35 18.47
C VAL A 48 -2.90 -2.90 17.93
N ARG A 49 -2.93 -3.91 17.05
CA ARG A 49 -1.73 -4.49 16.43
C ARG A 49 -1.03 -3.48 15.52
N GLU A 50 -1.77 -2.78 14.66
CA GLU A 50 -1.26 -1.68 13.84
C GLU A 50 -0.62 -0.58 14.68
N ALA A 51 -1.29 -0.13 15.75
CA ALA A 51 -0.74 0.91 16.61
C ALA A 51 0.60 0.51 17.24
N ARG A 52 0.77 -0.78 17.59
CA ARG A 52 2.05 -1.29 18.07
C ARG A 52 3.10 -1.25 16.97
N LEU A 53 2.78 -1.69 15.75
CA LEU A 53 3.71 -1.69 14.62
C LEU A 53 4.15 -0.27 14.22
N PHE A 54 3.19 0.65 14.11
CA PHE A 54 3.45 2.06 13.81
C PHE A 54 4.34 2.71 14.88
N LYS A 55 4.13 2.39 16.16
CA LYS A 55 4.95 2.91 17.26
C LYS A 55 6.45 2.63 17.06
N TYR A 56 6.83 1.51 16.43
CA TYR A 56 8.23 1.14 16.17
C TYR A 56 8.71 1.44 14.75
N GLY A 57 7.94 2.20 13.95
CA GLY A 57 8.40 2.69 12.66
C GLY A 57 7.98 1.85 11.46
N SER A 58 7.20 0.79 11.66
CA SER A 58 6.85 -0.15 10.60
C SER A 58 5.52 0.19 9.94
N GLY A 59 5.36 -0.18 8.67
CA GLY A 59 4.11 -0.04 7.92
C GLY A 59 3.28 -1.34 7.90
N THR A 60 1.99 -1.24 7.59
CA THR A 60 1.07 -2.39 7.58
C THR A 60 0.13 -2.38 6.39
N GLY A 61 -0.20 -3.55 5.84
CA GLY A 61 -1.27 -3.68 4.86
C GLY A 61 -2.23 -4.82 5.20
N SER A 62 -3.52 -4.62 4.90
CA SER A 62 -4.58 -5.58 5.22
C SER A 62 -5.67 -5.59 4.15
N ASN A 63 -6.22 -6.77 3.89
CA ASN A 63 -7.38 -6.94 3.03
C ASN A 63 -8.67 -6.98 3.86
N PHE A 64 -9.55 -6.01 3.66
CA PHE A 64 -10.80 -5.84 4.43
C PHE A 64 -12.00 -6.56 3.82
N SER A 65 -11.80 -7.34 2.75
CA SER A 65 -12.88 -7.94 1.97
C SER A 65 -13.67 -9.01 2.69
N TYR A 66 -13.21 -9.48 3.84
CA TYR A 66 -14.01 -10.39 4.67
C TYR A 66 -15.04 -9.68 5.53
N LEU A 67 -14.88 -8.37 5.78
CA LEU A 67 -15.87 -7.62 6.54
C LEU A 67 -17.19 -7.58 5.80
N ARG A 68 -18.30 -7.76 6.51
CA ARG A 68 -19.62 -7.67 5.89
C ARG A 68 -19.93 -6.24 5.43
N GLY A 69 -20.54 -6.14 4.25
CA GLY A 69 -20.94 -4.88 3.63
C GLY A 69 -22.10 -4.18 4.34
N GLU A 70 -22.40 -2.96 3.90
CA GLU A 70 -23.49 -2.16 4.44
C GLU A 70 -24.83 -2.87 4.28
N GLY A 71 -25.64 -2.86 5.34
CA GLY A 71 -26.98 -3.45 5.30
C GLY A 71 -27.04 -4.97 5.51
N GLU A 72 -25.91 -5.69 5.54
CA GLU A 72 -25.85 -7.11 5.93
C GLU A 72 -26.24 -7.31 7.41
N LYS A 73 -26.72 -8.52 7.77
CA LYS A 73 -27.26 -8.79 9.12
C LYS A 73 -26.16 -8.86 10.19
N LEU A 74 -26.48 -8.40 11.39
CA LEU A 74 -25.65 -8.59 12.61
C LEU A 74 -26.13 -9.78 13.45
N SER A 75 -25.23 -10.38 14.22
CA SER A 75 -25.53 -11.53 15.10
C SER A 75 -26.50 -11.16 16.23
N GLY A 76 -26.39 -9.95 16.79
CA GLY A 76 -27.27 -9.44 17.84
C GLY A 76 -28.57 -8.79 17.35
N GLY A 77 -28.87 -8.87 16.05
CA GLY A 77 -29.96 -8.13 15.42
C GLY A 77 -29.52 -6.76 14.88
N GLY A 78 -30.26 -6.22 13.91
CA GLY A 78 -29.89 -5.00 13.19
C GLY A 78 -29.08 -5.25 11.91
N ARG A 79 -28.46 -4.18 11.40
CA ARG A 79 -27.74 -4.17 10.11
C ARG A 79 -26.35 -3.55 10.27
N SER A 80 -25.39 -4.04 9.50
CA SER A 80 -24.02 -3.54 9.43
C SER A 80 -23.97 -2.11 8.89
N SER A 81 -23.07 -1.29 9.44
CA SER A 81 -22.71 0.04 8.92
C SER A 81 -21.73 0.00 7.74
N GLY A 82 -21.36 -1.20 7.28
CA GLY A 82 -20.46 -1.42 6.15
C GLY A 82 -18.98 -1.16 6.47
N LEU A 83 -18.10 -1.62 5.58
CA LEU A 83 -16.65 -1.56 5.78
C LEU A 83 -16.15 -0.11 5.87
N MET A 84 -16.79 0.80 5.12
CA MET A 84 -16.36 2.19 5.03
C MET A 84 -16.41 2.92 6.37
N SER A 85 -17.32 2.52 7.26
CA SER A 85 -17.40 3.06 8.62
C SER A 85 -16.15 2.75 9.44
N PHE A 86 -15.62 1.52 9.32
CA PHE A 86 -14.42 1.09 10.01
C PHE A 86 -13.14 1.59 9.34
N LEU A 87 -13.09 1.67 8.01
CA LEU A 87 -11.93 2.26 7.32
C LEU A 87 -11.70 3.72 7.72
N LYS A 88 -12.76 4.50 7.93
CA LYS A 88 -12.65 5.88 8.44
C LYS A 88 -12.08 5.93 9.86
N ILE A 89 -12.36 4.95 10.70
CA ILE A 89 -11.75 4.84 12.04
C ILE A 89 -10.26 4.53 11.90
N GLY A 90 -9.91 3.54 11.06
CA GLY A 90 -8.53 3.17 10.78
C GLY A 90 -7.68 4.29 10.21
N ASP A 91 -8.23 5.05 9.26
CA ASP A 91 -7.61 6.24 8.69
C ASP A 91 -7.28 7.28 9.79
N ARG A 92 -8.23 7.56 10.68
CA ARG A 92 -7.99 8.49 11.80
C ARG A 92 -6.98 7.95 12.80
N ALA A 93 -7.01 6.65 13.08
CA ALA A 93 -6.03 6.01 13.96
C ALA A 93 -4.60 6.12 13.38
N ALA A 94 -4.42 5.81 12.09
CA ALA A 94 -3.15 5.91 11.40
C ALA A 94 -2.62 7.36 11.36
N GLY A 95 -3.49 8.34 11.09
CA GLY A 95 -3.11 9.77 11.07
C GLY A 95 -2.70 10.33 12.44
N ALA A 96 -3.26 9.78 13.52
CA ALA A 96 -2.95 10.19 14.89
C ALA A 96 -1.60 9.63 15.39
N ILE A 97 -1.18 8.47 14.89
CA ILE A 97 0.02 7.78 15.36
C ILE A 97 1.24 8.22 14.55
N LYS A 98 2.25 8.71 15.26
CA LYS A 98 3.52 9.16 14.68
C LYS A 98 4.53 8.01 14.66
N SER A 99 4.95 7.63 13.46
CA SER A 99 5.69 6.39 13.23
C SER A 99 7.09 6.43 13.85
N GLY A 100 7.44 5.41 14.63
CA GLY A 100 8.74 5.30 15.31
C GLY A 100 9.01 6.38 16.35
N GLY A 101 7.98 7.12 16.79
CA GLY A 101 8.16 8.33 17.62
C GLY A 101 8.79 9.51 16.89
N THR A 102 8.87 9.45 15.55
CA THR A 102 9.38 10.54 14.69
C THR A 102 8.24 11.40 14.15
N THR A 103 8.51 12.45 13.38
CA THR A 103 7.47 13.28 12.75
C THR A 103 6.75 12.61 11.56
N ARG A 104 7.18 11.41 11.13
CA ARG A 104 6.59 10.71 9.96
C ARG A 104 5.21 10.12 10.27
N ARG A 105 4.32 10.17 9.27
CA ARG A 105 2.99 9.53 9.32
C ARG A 105 3.15 8.00 9.28
N ALA A 106 2.18 7.28 9.85
CA ALA A 106 2.10 5.83 9.71
C ALA A 106 1.87 5.44 8.24
N ALA A 107 2.49 4.35 7.80
CA ALA A 107 2.29 3.80 6.45
C ALA A 107 1.28 2.66 6.52
N LYS A 108 0.13 2.84 5.87
CA LYS A 108 -0.97 1.87 5.87
C LYS A 108 -1.43 1.58 4.45
N MET A 109 -1.72 0.32 4.14
CA MET A 109 -2.46 -0.09 2.94
C MET A 109 -3.76 -0.77 3.31
N VAL A 110 -4.78 -0.50 2.50
CA VAL A 110 -6.09 -1.13 2.58
C VAL A 110 -6.37 -1.77 1.23
N VAL A 111 -6.71 -3.07 1.22
CA VAL A 111 -7.11 -3.81 0.02
C VAL A 111 -8.58 -4.21 0.11
N VAL A 112 -9.33 -4.04 -0.98
CA VAL A 112 -10.71 -4.54 -1.10
C VAL A 112 -10.90 -5.26 -2.45
N ASP A 113 -11.51 -6.43 -2.42
CA ASP A 113 -11.80 -7.27 -3.58
C ASP A 113 -12.91 -6.62 -4.42
N ALA A 114 -12.79 -6.66 -5.75
CA ALA A 114 -13.70 -5.96 -6.65
C ALA A 114 -15.16 -6.44 -6.64
N ASP A 115 -15.43 -7.59 -6.03
CA ASP A 115 -16.78 -8.15 -5.84
C ASP A 115 -17.41 -7.77 -4.49
N HIS A 116 -16.74 -6.93 -3.70
CA HIS A 116 -17.24 -6.53 -2.39
C HIS A 116 -18.49 -5.62 -2.51
N PRO A 117 -19.54 -5.80 -1.69
CA PRO A 117 -20.75 -4.96 -1.73
C PRO A 117 -20.50 -3.45 -1.66
N ASP A 118 -19.54 -3.03 -0.84
CA ASP A 118 -19.19 -1.61 -0.66
C ASP A 118 -18.12 -1.10 -1.65
N ILE A 119 -17.75 -1.86 -2.69
CA ILE A 119 -16.61 -1.54 -3.56
C ILE A 119 -16.70 -0.18 -4.25
N GLU A 120 -17.90 0.20 -4.70
CA GLU A 120 -18.09 1.49 -5.37
C GLU A 120 -17.81 2.66 -4.42
N ALA A 121 -18.32 2.59 -3.19
CA ALA A 121 -18.08 3.61 -2.17
C ALA A 121 -16.61 3.69 -1.76
N TYR A 122 -15.91 2.54 -1.77
CA TYR A 122 -14.49 2.47 -1.52
C TYR A 122 -13.65 3.14 -2.62
N ILE A 123 -13.95 2.86 -3.89
CA ILE A 123 -13.26 3.47 -5.04
C ILE A 123 -13.49 4.99 -5.08
N ASP A 124 -14.74 5.42 -4.89
CA ASP A 124 -15.10 6.85 -4.95
C ASP A 124 -14.64 7.64 -3.71
N TRP A 125 -14.13 6.97 -2.67
CA TRP A 125 -13.87 7.58 -1.36
C TRP A 125 -12.90 8.75 -1.46
N LYS A 126 -11.68 8.54 -1.95
CA LYS A 126 -10.65 9.59 -2.00
C LYS A 126 -11.03 10.74 -2.93
N VAL A 127 -11.58 10.42 -4.10
CA VAL A 127 -12.07 11.42 -5.06
C VAL A 127 -13.09 12.37 -4.42
N ASN A 128 -14.04 11.82 -3.67
CA ASN A 128 -15.04 12.61 -2.97
C ASN A 128 -14.44 13.48 -1.86
N GLU A 129 -13.39 13.01 -1.18
CA GLU A 129 -12.69 13.77 -0.15
C GLU A 129 -11.83 14.90 -0.76
N GLU A 130 -11.19 14.68 -1.92
CA GLU A 130 -10.50 15.75 -2.68
C GLU A 130 -11.47 16.87 -3.10
N GLN A 131 -12.66 16.50 -3.57
CA GLN A 131 -13.70 17.49 -3.92
C GLN A 131 -14.14 18.31 -2.70
N LYS A 132 -14.20 17.70 -1.51
CA LYS A 132 -14.47 18.42 -0.26
C LYS A 132 -13.36 19.40 0.07
N VAL A 133 -12.09 19.01 -0.07
CA VAL A 133 -10.95 19.92 0.15
C VAL A 133 -11.04 21.11 -0.80
N ALA A 134 -11.28 20.89 -2.10
CA ALA A 134 -11.44 21.95 -3.09
C ALA A 134 -12.57 22.93 -2.70
N ALA A 135 -13.72 22.40 -2.25
CA ALA A 135 -14.84 23.21 -1.77
C ALA A 135 -14.50 24.01 -0.50
N LEU A 136 -13.81 23.41 0.48
CA LEU A 136 -13.39 24.07 1.73
C LEU A 136 -12.38 25.20 1.47
N VAL A 137 -11.39 24.95 0.62
CA VAL A 137 -10.38 25.95 0.23
C VAL A 137 -11.03 27.11 -0.50
N THR A 138 -11.86 26.81 -1.49
CA THR A 138 -12.55 27.83 -2.29
C THR A 138 -13.52 28.65 -1.43
N GLY A 139 -14.37 27.96 -0.67
CA GLY A 139 -15.35 28.59 0.22
C GLY A 139 -14.71 29.45 1.29
N SER A 140 -13.65 28.97 1.95
CA SER A 140 -12.97 29.74 3.00
C SER A 140 -12.35 31.04 2.47
N LYS A 141 -11.74 31.02 1.27
CA LYS A 141 -11.17 32.21 0.62
C LYS A 141 -12.25 33.21 0.21
N ILE A 142 -13.37 32.75 -0.36
CA ILE A 142 -14.52 33.59 -0.73
C ILE A 142 -15.12 34.25 0.50
N VAL A 143 -15.37 33.49 1.56
CA VAL A 143 -15.91 34.01 2.82
C VAL A 143 -14.94 35.05 3.40
N ALA A 144 -13.65 34.73 3.55
CA ALA A 144 -12.67 35.67 4.08
C ALA A 144 -12.60 36.99 3.31
N LYS A 145 -12.62 36.92 1.97
CA LYS A 145 -12.64 38.11 1.09
C LYS A 145 -13.84 39.00 1.37
N HIS A 146 -15.04 38.43 1.39
CA HIS A 146 -16.28 39.18 1.58
C HIS A 146 -16.43 39.73 3.00
N LEU A 147 -16.05 38.96 4.03
CA LEU A 147 -16.10 39.44 5.42
C LEU A 147 -15.16 40.65 5.63
N LYS A 148 -13.96 40.64 5.03
CA LYS A 148 -13.05 41.79 5.07
C LYS A 148 -13.61 43.00 4.32
N ALA A 149 -14.25 42.79 3.17
CA ALA A 149 -14.88 43.87 2.40
C ALA A 149 -16.04 44.52 3.17
N ILE A 150 -16.90 43.70 3.79
CA ILE A 150 -18.01 44.17 4.64
C ILE A 150 -17.47 44.94 5.85
N MET A 151 -16.46 44.41 6.55
CA MET A 151 -15.83 45.09 7.68
C MET A 151 -15.29 46.46 7.26
N LYS A 152 -14.56 46.52 6.15
CA LYS A 152 -14.03 47.77 5.59
C LYS A 152 -15.14 48.76 5.22
N ALA A 153 -16.26 48.30 4.67
CA ALA A 153 -17.40 49.15 4.32
C ALA A 153 -18.09 49.74 5.56
N CYS A 154 -18.09 49.03 6.69
CA CYS A 154 -18.56 49.56 7.97
C CYS A 154 -17.56 50.56 8.57
N VAL A 155 -16.26 50.22 8.59
CA VAL A 155 -15.21 51.00 9.29
C VAL A 155 -14.83 52.29 8.56
N ASN A 156 -14.85 52.29 7.23
CA ASN A 156 -14.47 53.46 6.42
C ASN A 156 -15.65 54.40 6.12
N CYS A 157 -16.79 54.18 6.75
CA CYS A 157 -17.95 55.05 6.61
C CYS A 157 -17.85 56.21 7.60
N GLU A 158 -18.07 57.43 7.11
CA GLU A 158 -18.09 58.67 7.89
C GLU A 158 -19.55 59.15 8.02
N ALA A 159 -20.36 58.45 8.79
CA ALA A 159 -21.74 58.82 9.10
C ALA A 159 -22.02 58.76 10.61
N ASP A 160 -22.85 59.67 11.09
CA ASP A 160 -23.21 59.77 12.51
C ASP A 160 -24.24 58.72 12.93
N ASN A 161 -24.38 58.50 14.25
CA ASN A 161 -25.47 57.73 14.88
C ASN A 161 -25.65 56.26 14.42
N GLY A 162 -24.57 55.58 14.04
CA GLY A 162 -24.61 54.15 13.71
C GLY A 162 -25.10 53.83 12.29
N ASP A 163 -25.36 54.85 11.47
CA ASP A 163 -25.81 54.70 10.08
C ASP A 163 -24.83 53.90 9.21
N CYS A 164 -23.56 53.84 9.60
CA CYS A 164 -22.53 53.03 8.96
C CYS A 164 -22.78 51.52 9.01
N PHE A 165 -23.59 51.04 9.96
CA PHE A 165 -23.90 49.62 10.16
C PHE A 165 -25.26 49.22 9.58
N ASP A 166 -26.03 50.19 9.08
CA ASP A 166 -27.33 49.94 8.44
C ASP A 166 -27.18 49.85 6.91
N PRO A 167 -27.41 48.67 6.29
CA PRO A 167 -27.35 48.51 4.83
C PRO A 167 -28.38 49.35 4.06
N ALA A 168 -29.43 49.86 4.69
CA ALA A 168 -30.36 50.79 4.05
C ALA A 168 -29.74 52.18 3.85
N LYS A 169 -28.82 52.57 4.73
CA LYS A 169 -28.24 53.91 4.81
C LYS A 169 -26.78 53.98 4.33
N ASN A 170 -26.02 52.89 4.40
CA ASN A 170 -24.67 52.77 3.87
C ASN A 170 -24.67 52.03 2.51
N PRO A 171 -24.57 52.73 1.36
CA PRO A 171 -24.60 52.11 0.04
C PRO A 171 -23.42 51.19 -0.23
N ALA A 172 -22.24 51.48 0.35
CA ALA A 172 -21.06 50.63 0.23
C ALA A 172 -21.30 49.30 0.96
N LEU A 173 -21.80 49.34 2.19
CA LEU A 173 -22.18 48.14 2.95
C LEU A 173 -23.25 47.33 2.21
N LYS A 174 -24.29 47.99 1.67
CA LYS A 174 -25.33 47.34 0.87
C LYS A 174 -24.76 46.62 -0.35
N ARG A 175 -23.80 47.24 -1.03
CA ARG A 175 -23.12 46.66 -2.21
C ARG A 175 -22.32 45.43 -1.82
N GLU A 176 -21.51 45.51 -0.77
CA GLU A 176 -20.69 44.37 -0.32
C GLU A 176 -21.56 43.22 0.22
N ILE A 177 -22.67 43.50 0.90
CA ILE A 177 -23.64 42.46 1.31
C ILE A 177 -24.26 41.77 0.10
N ARG A 178 -24.65 42.53 -0.93
CA ARG A 178 -25.20 41.93 -2.17
C ARG A 178 -24.15 41.08 -2.88
N ALA A 179 -22.90 41.51 -2.93
CA ALA A 179 -21.79 40.74 -3.49
C ALA A 179 -21.56 39.44 -2.71
N ALA A 180 -21.52 39.52 -1.38
CA ALA A 180 -21.37 38.34 -0.51
C ALA A 180 -22.51 37.34 -0.69
N LYS A 181 -23.77 37.82 -0.77
CA LYS A 181 -24.94 36.96 -1.05
C LYS A 181 -24.88 36.32 -2.43
N LYS A 182 -24.42 37.06 -3.45
CA LYS A 182 -24.24 36.53 -4.82
C LYS A 182 -23.25 35.37 -4.84
N ASP A 183 -22.21 35.44 -4.02
CA ASP A 183 -21.20 34.39 -3.87
C ASP A 183 -21.52 33.40 -2.73
N MET A 184 -22.79 33.32 -2.32
CA MET A 184 -23.32 32.33 -1.37
C MET A 184 -22.70 32.37 0.04
N VAL A 185 -22.17 33.53 0.47
CA VAL A 185 -21.67 33.70 1.85
C VAL A 185 -22.85 33.63 2.83
N PRO A 186 -22.77 32.78 3.89
CA PRO A 186 -23.84 32.64 4.85
C PRO A 186 -24.24 33.95 5.55
N GLU A 187 -25.54 34.25 5.60
CA GLU A 187 -26.03 35.54 6.11
C GLU A 187 -25.70 35.77 7.59
N ASN A 188 -25.60 34.70 8.39
CA ASN A 188 -25.22 34.79 9.80
C ASN A 188 -23.80 35.37 9.98
N TYR A 189 -22.86 35.03 9.09
CA TYR A 189 -21.50 35.60 9.12
C TYR A 189 -21.51 37.07 8.70
N VAL A 190 -22.29 37.43 7.68
CA VAL A 190 -22.46 38.84 7.27
C VAL A 190 -22.98 39.69 8.43
N LYS A 191 -24.05 39.25 9.10
CA LYS A 191 -24.61 39.95 10.27
C LYS A 191 -23.59 40.06 11.40
N ARG A 192 -22.85 38.99 11.69
CA ARG A 192 -21.83 38.97 12.74
C ARG A 192 -20.71 39.99 12.49
N VAL A 193 -20.25 40.15 11.25
CA VAL A 193 -19.22 41.14 10.90
C VAL A 193 -19.70 42.56 11.16
N ILE A 194 -20.94 42.87 10.78
CA ILE A 194 -21.53 44.20 10.99
C ILE A 194 -21.63 44.50 12.50
N GLN A 195 -22.09 43.53 13.29
CA GLN A 195 -22.16 43.65 14.75
C GLN A 195 -20.78 43.84 15.40
N PHE A 196 -19.75 43.17 14.90
CA PHE A 196 -18.38 43.39 15.37
C PHE A 196 -17.87 44.80 15.00
N ALA A 197 -18.15 45.27 13.79
CA ALA A 197 -17.81 46.64 13.41
C ALA A 197 -18.51 47.67 14.32
N GLU A 198 -19.78 47.45 14.65
CA GLU A 198 -20.56 48.29 15.58
C GLU A 198 -19.97 48.32 16.99
N GLN A 199 -19.38 47.20 17.44
CA GLN A 199 -18.66 47.12 18.72
C GLN A 199 -17.24 47.73 18.68
N GLY A 200 -16.82 48.30 17.55
CA GLY A 200 -15.54 48.99 17.40
C GLY A 200 -14.38 48.13 16.90
N TYR A 201 -14.62 46.87 16.51
CA TYR A 201 -13.60 46.06 15.84
C TYR A 201 -13.33 46.59 14.44
N LYS A 202 -12.06 46.65 14.04
CA LYS A 202 -11.63 47.23 12.75
C LYS A 202 -11.14 46.20 11.73
N ASP A 203 -10.93 44.96 12.18
CA ASP A 203 -10.46 43.87 11.34
C ASP A 203 -11.17 42.57 11.73
N ILE A 204 -11.21 41.62 10.81
CA ILE A 204 -11.70 40.28 11.05
C ILE A 204 -10.70 39.24 10.58
N GLN A 205 -10.34 38.35 11.50
CA GLN A 205 -9.59 37.16 11.16
C GLN A 205 -10.56 36.02 10.84
N PHE A 206 -10.49 35.54 9.60
CA PHE A 206 -11.17 34.34 9.16
C PHE A 206 -10.12 33.41 8.58
N LYS A 207 -10.01 32.20 9.15
CA LYS A 207 -9.00 31.23 8.72
C LYS A 207 -9.33 30.75 7.31
N THR A 208 -8.34 30.81 6.42
CA THR A 208 -8.42 30.26 5.07
C THR A 208 -7.65 28.97 4.99
N TYR A 209 -8.10 28.07 4.14
CA TYR A 209 -7.41 26.83 3.82
C TYR A 209 -6.65 26.94 2.50
N ASP A 210 -5.72 26.02 2.27
CA ASP A 210 -5.01 25.84 1.00
C ASP A 210 -4.98 24.37 0.60
N THR A 211 -4.39 24.08 -0.56
CA THR A 211 -4.32 22.74 -1.15
C THR A 211 -2.95 22.09 -0.94
N ASP A 212 -2.14 22.58 0.00
CA ASP A 212 -0.93 21.88 0.39
C ASP A 212 -1.34 20.55 1.06
N TRP A 213 -0.68 19.45 0.71
CA TRP A 213 -0.93 18.09 1.22
C TRP A 213 -0.70 17.95 2.74
N ASP A 214 0.08 18.86 3.34
CA ASP A 214 0.23 18.98 4.80
C ASP A 214 -0.71 20.03 5.43
N SER A 215 -1.63 20.61 4.64
CA SER A 215 -2.55 21.65 5.13
C SER A 215 -3.61 21.11 6.08
N GLU A 216 -4.15 22.01 6.89
CA GLU A 216 -5.26 21.69 7.79
C GLU A 216 -6.51 21.23 7.03
N ALA A 217 -6.69 21.61 5.75
CA ALA A 217 -7.81 21.16 4.94
C ALA A 217 -7.83 19.63 4.82
N TYR A 218 -6.68 19.06 4.45
CA TYR A 218 -6.48 17.62 4.33
C TYR A 218 -6.62 16.90 5.68
N LEU A 219 -6.29 17.57 6.80
CA LEU A 219 -6.52 17.00 8.14
C LEU A 219 -8.02 16.90 8.50
N THR A 220 -8.91 17.67 7.87
CA THR A 220 -10.36 17.61 8.16
C THR A 220 -11.12 16.54 7.38
N VAL A 221 -10.58 16.08 6.25
CA VAL A 221 -11.18 15.03 5.43
C VAL A 221 -10.65 13.64 5.80
N SER A 222 -11.28 12.59 5.30
CA SER A 222 -10.91 11.20 5.56
C SER A 222 -10.18 10.56 4.39
N GLY A 223 -9.59 9.38 4.63
CA GLY A 223 -8.94 8.56 3.61
C GLY A 223 -7.52 8.99 3.26
N GLN A 224 -6.94 9.95 3.98
CA GLN A 224 -5.64 10.54 3.64
C GLN A 224 -4.44 9.82 4.29
N ASN A 225 -4.69 8.81 5.14
CA ASN A 225 -3.66 8.11 5.92
C ASN A 225 -3.53 6.63 5.56
N SER A 226 -4.06 6.22 4.41
CA SER A 226 -3.80 4.91 3.81
C SER A 226 -3.67 4.99 2.28
N ASN A 227 -2.88 4.10 1.72
CA ASN A 227 -2.91 3.76 0.30
C ASN A 227 -4.05 2.76 0.09
N ASN A 228 -4.87 2.98 -0.92
CA ASN A 228 -6.04 2.15 -1.20
C ASN A 228 -5.77 1.30 -2.44
N SER A 229 -6.19 0.06 -2.46
CA SER A 229 -6.01 -0.81 -3.61
C SER A 229 -7.20 -1.74 -3.80
N VAL A 230 -7.52 -1.98 -5.07
CA VAL A 230 -8.55 -2.94 -5.46
C VAL A 230 -7.89 -4.24 -5.89
N SER A 231 -8.33 -5.34 -5.28
CA SER A 231 -7.91 -6.70 -5.61
C SER A 231 -8.81 -7.27 -6.71
N LEU A 232 -8.16 -7.67 -7.80
CA LEU A 232 -8.79 -8.08 -9.06
C LEU A 232 -8.38 -9.51 -9.42
N LYS A 233 -9.34 -10.29 -9.85
CA LYS A 233 -9.12 -11.62 -10.46
C LYS A 233 -9.25 -11.52 -11.96
N ASP A 234 -8.64 -12.45 -12.69
CA ASP A 234 -8.71 -12.44 -14.16
C ASP A 234 -10.14 -12.57 -14.70
N ASP A 235 -11.07 -13.21 -13.97
CA ASP A 235 -12.48 -13.27 -14.37
C ASP A 235 -13.13 -11.88 -14.45
N PHE A 236 -12.72 -10.95 -13.59
CA PHE A 236 -13.18 -9.56 -13.67
C PHE A 236 -12.65 -8.90 -14.94
N LEU A 237 -11.35 -9.05 -15.22
CA LEU A 237 -10.73 -8.46 -16.42
C LEU A 237 -11.35 -9.04 -17.70
N ARG A 238 -11.60 -10.35 -17.75
CA ARG A 238 -12.34 -11.00 -18.84
C ARG A 238 -13.76 -10.44 -18.97
N ALA A 239 -14.45 -10.16 -17.87
CA ALA A 239 -15.76 -9.53 -17.91
C ALA A 239 -15.69 -8.09 -18.45
N VAL A 240 -14.63 -7.32 -18.13
CA VAL A 240 -14.40 -5.98 -18.69
C VAL A 240 -14.20 -6.02 -20.21
N GLU A 241 -13.34 -6.94 -20.69
CA GLU A 241 -13.06 -7.11 -22.12
C GLU A 241 -14.32 -7.50 -22.90
N ASN A 242 -15.13 -8.40 -22.35
CA ASN A 242 -16.33 -8.94 -22.99
C ASN A 242 -17.61 -8.14 -22.73
N ASP A 243 -17.53 -6.97 -22.10
CA ASP A 243 -18.69 -6.15 -21.70
C ASP A 243 -19.74 -6.90 -20.84
N GLY A 244 -19.23 -7.81 -20.01
CA GLY A 244 -19.99 -8.67 -19.12
C GLY A 244 -20.48 -7.98 -17.86
N ASP A 245 -21.32 -8.71 -17.14
CA ASP A 245 -21.84 -8.29 -15.83
C ASP A 245 -20.90 -8.73 -14.70
N TRP A 246 -20.93 -7.99 -13.59
CA TRP A 246 -20.16 -8.28 -12.39
C TRP A 246 -21.04 -8.21 -11.14
N ASN A 247 -20.96 -9.23 -10.29
CA ASN A 247 -21.81 -9.35 -9.12
C ASN A 247 -21.09 -8.91 -7.85
N LEU A 248 -21.69 -8.00 -7.11
CA LEU A 248 -21.28 -7.65 -5.76
C LEU A 248 -21.93 -8.60 -4.76
N THR A 249 -21.13 -9.31 -3.97
CA THR A 249 -21.57 -10.51 -3.23
C THR A 249 -21.47 -10.33 -1.72
N ALA A 250 -22.59 -10.51 -1.01
CA ALA A 250 -22.67 -10.45 0.46
C ALA A 250 -21.69 -11.43 1.12
N ARG A 251 -20.98 -10.99 2.18
CA ARG A 251 -19.98 -11.82 2.85
C ARG A 251 -20.59 -12.83 3.82
N LYS A 252 -21.82 -12.63 4.29
CA LYS A 252 -22.46 -13.56 5.24
C LYS A 252 -23.15 -14.75 4.60
N ASP A 253 -23.88 -14.56 3.50
CA ASP A 253 -24.70 -15.60 2.88
C ASP A 253 -24.44 -15.82 1.39
N GLY A 254 -23.46 -15.11 0.82
CA GLY A 254 -23.05 -15.29 -0.58
C GLY A 254 -24.07 -14.81 -1.62
N LYS A 255 -25.12 -14.10 -1.22
CA LYS A 255 -26.11 -13.58 -2.16
C LYS A 255 -25.56 -12.40 -2.95
N VAL A 256 -25.97 -12.32 -4.21
CA VAL A 256 -25.73 -11.13 -5.04
C VAL A 256 -26.56 -9.97 -4.49
N MET A 257 -25.87 -8.92 -4.07
CA MET A 257 -26.46 -7.69 -3.54
C MET A 257 -26.74 -6.68 -4.65
N LYS A 258 -25.87 -6.64 -5.67
CA LYS A 258 -25.98 -5.76 -6.82
C LYS A 258 -25.24 -6.37 -8.00
N THR A 259 -25.76 -6.18 -9.20
CA THR A 259 -25.06 -6.52 -10.45
C THR A 259 -24.73 -5.23 -11.18
N LEU A 260 -23.48 -5.12 -11.66
CA LEU A 260 -22.92 -3.99 -12.38
C LEU A 260 -22.47 -4.42 -13.77
N LYS A 261 -22.23 -3.47 -14.67
CA LYS A 261 -21.35 -3.73 -15.81
C LYS A 261 -19.90 -3.71 -15.33
N ALA A 262 -19.13 -4.73 -15.68
CA ALA A 262 -17.72 -4.82 -15.30
C ALA A 262 -16.92 -3.62 -15.83
N ARG A 263 -17.22 -3.18 -17.06
CA ARG A 263 -16.62 -2.00 -17.69
C ARG A 263 -16.88 -0.72 -16.92
N ASP A 264 -18.11 -0.50 -16.44
CA ASP A 264 -18.43 0.70 -15.64
C ASP A 264 -17.64 0.74 -14.34
N LEU A 265 -17.46 -0.42 -13.68
CA LEU A 265 -16.63 -0.50 -12.48
C LEU A 265 -15.14 -0.25 -12.80
N TRP A 266 -14.64 -0.77 -13.92
CA TRP A 266 -13.27 -0.53 -14.38
C TRP A 266 -13.00 0.94 -14.73
N GLU A 267 -13.93 1.61 -15.41
CA GLU A 267 -13.86 3.04 -15.69
C GLU A 267 -13.85 3.86 -14.39
N LYS A 268 -14.67 3.45 -13.40
CA LYS A 268 -14.67 4.08 -12.08
C LYS A 268 -13.31 3.93 -11.37
N ILE A 269 -12.71 2.74 -11.38
CA ILE A 269 -11.36 2.48 -10.85
C ILE A 269 -10.34 3.38 -11.55
N SER A 270 -10.37 3.43 -12.88
CA SER A 270 -9.42 4.20 -13.71
C SER A 270 -9.53 5.70 -13.46
N HIS A 271 -10.76 6.22 -13.42
CA HIS A 271 -11.02 7.62 -13.11
C HIS A 271 -10.57 7.99 -11.70
N ALA A 272 -10.84 7.15 -10.70
CA ALA A 272 -10.42 7.42 -9.34
C ALA A 272 -8.88 7.45 -9.20
N ALA A 273 -8.20 6.48 -9.81
CA ALA A 273 -6.74 6.41 -9.83
C ALA A 273 -6.13 7.64 -10.51
N TRP A 274 -6.69 8.10 -11.62
CA TRP A 274 -6.26 9.35 -12.26
C TRP A 274 -6.52 10.58 -11.40
N ALA A 275 -7.70 10.65 -10.75
CA ALA A 275 -8.12 11.83 -9.99
C ALA A 275 -7.43 11.97 -8.63
N SER A 276 -6.97 10.87 -8.04
CA SER A 276 -6.49 10.85 -6.64
C SER A 276 -5.24 9.99 -6.38
N ALA A 277 -4.64 9.40 -7.41
CA ALA A 277 -3.56 8.40 -7.34
C ALA A 277 -3.96 7.05 -6.69
N ASP A 278 -5.24 6.86 -6.37
CA ASP A 278 -5.80 5.66 -5.78
C ASP A 278 -7.17 5.32 -6.40
N PRO A 279 -7.57 4.04 -6.45
CA PRO A 279 -6.87 2.90 -5.87
C PRO A 279 -5.76 2.34 -6.78
N GLY A 280 -4.70 1.81 -6.17
CA GLY A 280 -3.78 0.88 -6.83
C GLY A 280 -4.44 -0.45 -7.19
N LEU A 281 -3.76 -1.28 -7.97
CA LEU A 281 -4.29 -2.57 -8.42
C LEU A 281 -3.50 -3.74 -7.82
N HIS A 282 -4.23 -4.73 -7.32
CA HIS A 282 -3.69 -5.97 -6.81
C HIS A 282 -4.19 -7.13 -7.68
N PHE A 283 -3.36 -7.60 -8.61
CA PHE A 283 -3.68 -8.68 -9.55
C PHE A 283 -3.65 -10.04 -8.87
N ASN A 284 -4.72 -10.36 -8.15
CA ASN A 284 -4.85 -11.50 -7.25
C ASN A 284 -4.55 -12.83 -7.93
N THR A 285 -5.05 -13.05 -9.15
CA THR A 285 -4.82 -14.30 -9.89
C THR A 285 -3.33 -14.49 -10.18
N THR A 286 -2.69 -13.52 -10.85
CA THR A 286 -1.25 -13.58 -11.14
C THR A 286 -0.41 -13.77 -9.87
N MET A 287 -0.69 -13.02 -8.80
CA MET A 287 0.06 -13.13 -7.55
C MET A 287 -0.03 -14.54 -6.94
N ASN A 288 -1.22 -15.15 -6.94
CA ASN A 288 -1.43 -16.50 -6.42
C ASN A 288 -0.90 -17.60 -7.35
N ASP A 289 -0.94 -17.38 -8.67
CA ASP A 289 -0.35 -18.30 -9.65
C ASP A 289 1.17 -18.46 -9.44
N TRP A 290 1.85 -17.41 -8.97
CA TRP A 290 3.27 -17.40 -8.61
C TRP A 290 3.55 -17.65 -7.12
N HIS A 291 2.53 -18.00 -6.32
CA HIS A 291 2.72 -18.23 -4.89
C HIS A 291 3.48 -19.54 -4.63
N THR A 292 4.56 -19.43 -3.86
CA THR A 292 5.38 -20.57 -3.43
C THR A 292 4.75 -21.39 -2.31
N SER A 293 3.85 -20.80 -1.51
CA SER A 293 3.31 -21.42 -0.29
C SER A 293 1.77 -21.50 -0.19
N PRO A 294 1.02 -21.84 -1.27
CA PRO A 294 -0.44 -21.77 -1.26
C PRO A 294 -1.13 -22.79 -0.33
N ALA A 295 -0.43 -23.84 0.13
CA ALA A 295 -0.99 -24.75 1.12
C ALA A 295 -1.20 -24.09 2.49
N ALA A 296 -0.55 -22.95 2.73
CA ALA A 296 -0.68 -22.14 3.93
C ALA A 296 -1.85 -21.14 3.87
N GLY A 297 -2.36 -20.87 2.66
CA GLY A 297 -3.38 -19.87 2.40
C GLY A 297 -3.07 -19.05 1.14
N PRO A 298 -4.06 -18.33 0.61
CA PRO A 298 -3.85 -17.44 -0.54
C PRO A 298 -3.18 -16.13 -0.11
N ILE A 299 -2.48 -15.49 -1.06
CA ILE A 299 -2.07 -14.09 -0.93
C ILE A 299 -3.31 -13.21 -1.07
N ARG A 300 -3.60 -12.41 -0.04
CA ARG A 300 -4.78 -11.54 0.03
C ARG A 300 -4.44 -10.05 0.03
N ALA A 301 -3.26 -9.68 0.53
CA ALA A 301 -2.82 -8.30 0.65
C ALA A 301 -1.32 -8.19 0.36
N SER A 302 -0.83 -6.95 0.42
CA SER A 302 0.59 -6.60 0.39
C SER A 302 0.91 -5.64 1.53
N ASN A 303 2.19 -5.34 1.72
CA ASN A 303 2.64 -4.20 2.53
C ASN A 303 2.33 -2.83 1.86
N PRO A 304 2.53 -1.69 2.56
CA PRO A 304 2.17 -0.35 2.06
C PRO A 304 2.67 0.08 0.68
N CYS A 305 3.81 -0.48 0.24
CA CYS A 305 4.45 -0.12 -1.01
C CYS A 305 4.16 -1.14 -2.14
N SER A 306 3.31 -2.14 -1.89
CA SER A 306 2.84 -3.13 -2.86
C SER A 306 3.92 -4.06 -3.45
N GLU A 307 5.01 -4.31 -2.75
CA GLU A 307 6.14 -5.14 -3.20
C GLU A 307 6.31 -6.46 -2.45
N TYR A 308 5.72 -6.61 -1.26
CA TYR A 308 5.77 -7.84 -0.48
C TYR A 308 4.45 -8.61 -0.58
N MET A 309 4.47 -9.66 -1.39
CA MET A 309 3.30 -10.50 -1.70
C MET A 309 3.45 -11.86 -1.02
N PHE A 310 2.86 -11.99 0.17
CA PHE A 310 2.91 -13.25 0.92
C PHE A 310 1.67 -13.40 1.82
N LEU A 311 1.72 -14.37 2.74
CA LEU A 311 0.63 -14.69 3.66
C LEU A 311 0.31 -13.51 4.59
N ASP A 312 -0.95 -13.42 5.02
CA ASP A 312 -1.33 -12.49 6.07
C ASP A 312 -0.58 -12.81 7.38
N ASP A 313 -0.42 -11.80 8.24
CA ASP A 313 0.30 -11.90 9.51
C ASP A 313 1.76 -12.36 9.33
N THR A 314 2.44 -11.87 8.30
CA THR A 314 3.88 -12.08 8.08
C THR A 314 4.64 -10.76 7.96
N ALA A 315 5.96 -10.83 8.12
CA ALA A 315 6.84 -9.68 8.15
C ALA A 315 7.85 -9.69 7.00
N CYS A 316 8.05 -8.53 6.39
CA CYS A 316 9.03 -8.36 5.33
C CYS A 316 10.36 -7.84 5.87
N ASN A 317 11.44 -8.54 5.55
CA ASN A 317 12.80 -8.15 5.89
C ASN A 317 13.55 -7.71 4.63
N LEU A 318 13.93 -6.44 4.56
CA LEU A 318 14.33 -5.79 3.31
C LEU A 318 15.80 -5.41 3.29
N ALA A 319 16.45 -5.67 2.16
CA ALA A 319 17.74 -5.07 1.80
C ALA A 319 17.75 -4.69 0.31
N SER A 320 18.60 -3.75 -0.07
CA SER A 320 18.75 -3.33 -1.46
C SER A 320 20.20 -3.12 -1.84
N LEU A 321 20.60 -3.72 -2.96
CA LEU A 321 21.92 -3.53 -3.55
C LEU A 321 21.92 -2.29 -4.46
N ASN A 322 22.91 -1.41 -4.33
CA ASN A 322 23.07 -0.28 -5.26
C ASN A 322 23.79 -0.75 -6.53
N LEU A 323 23.07 -0.86 -7.65
CA LEU A 323 23.63 -1.42 -8.91
C LEU A 323 24.83 -0.65 -9.45
N LEU A 324 24.95 0.65 -9.16
CA LEU A 324 26.08 1.46 -9.61
C LEU A 324 27.43 1.05 -8.96
N GLN A 325 27.40 0.36 -7.82
CA GLN A 325 28.63 -0.12 -7.17
C GLN A 325 29.26 -1.30 -7.91
N PHE A 326 28.47 -2.05 -8.68
CA PHE A 326 28.94 -3.18 -9.48
C PHE A 326 29.28 -2.77 -10.92
N LYS A 327 29.22 -1.48 -11.26
CA LYS A 327 29.56 -1.03 -12.61
C LYS A 327 31.05 -0.76 -12.70
N ASP A 328 31.73 -1.52 -13.55
CA ASP A 328 33.14 -1.28 -13.84
C ASP A 328 33.34 0.07 -14.55
N GLN A 329 34.31 0.85 -14.07
CA GLN A 329 34.50 2.21 -14.55
C GLN A 329 35.15 2.25 -15.95
N ALA A 330 35.94 1.25 -16.32
CA ALA A 330 36.66 1.22 -17.58
C ALA A 330 35.81 0.66 -18.72
N THR A 331 35.22 -0.52 -18.52
CA THR A 331 34.41 -1.25 -19.50
C THR A 331 32.95 -0.83 -19.50
N LYS A 332 32.48 -0.16 -18.43
CA LYS A 332 31.06 0.18 -18.18
C LYS A 332 30.14 -1.04 -18.04
N ARG A 333 30.69 -2.26 -18.04
CA ARG A 333 29.96 -3.52 -17.81
C ARG A 333 29.70 -3.72 -16.31
N ILE A 334 28.80 -4.65 -16.00
CA ILE A 334 28.56 -5.08 -14.62
C ILE A 334 29.62 -6.11 -14.24
N ASP A 335 30.23 -5.94 -13.08
CA ASP A 335 30.98 -6.98 -12.39
C ASP A 335 29.99 -7.99 -11.82
N ILE A 336 29.73 -9.04 -12.60
CA ILE A 336 28.74 -10.07 -12.26
C ILE A 336 29.20 -10.88 -11.05
N ALA A 337 30.51 -11.13 -10.91
CA ALA A 337 31.05 -11.93 -9.81
C ALA A 337 30.84 -11.23 -8.46
N ASP A 338 31.16 -9.93 -8.39
CA ASP A 338 30.92 -9.14 -7.18
C ASP A 338 29.41 -9.00 -6.89
N TYR A 339 28.58 -8.87 -7.93
CA TYR A 339 27.13 -8.82 -7.77
C TYR A 339 26.56 -10.12 -7.19
N GLU A 340 26.90 -11.28 -7.75
CA GLU A 340 26.49 -12.59 -7.25
C GLU A 340 26.98 -12.85 -5.83
N HIS A 341 28.23 -12.46 -5.53
CA HIS A 341 28.78 -12.57 -4.19
C HIS A 341 27.99 -11.73 -3.18
N ALA A 342 27.67 -10.47 -3.53
CA ALA A 342 26.87 -9.59 -2.68
C ALA A 342 25.45 -10.14 -2.47
N VAL A 343 24.80 -10.65 -3.52
CA VAL A 343 23.47 -11.28 -3.42
C VAL A 343 23.49 -12.45 -2.45
N ARG A 344 24.48 -13.34 -2.58
CA ARG A 344 24.66 -14.48 -1.68
C ARG A 344 24.85 -14.03 -0.24
N LEU A 345 25.77 -13.09 0.00
CA LEU A 345 26.07 -12.59 1.34
C LEU A 345 24.83 -11.97 1.99
N TRP A 346 24.11 -11.11 1.28
CA TRP A 346 22.93 -10.44 1.81
C TRP A 346 21.75 -11.39 2.03
N THR A 347 21.61 -12.45 1.22
CA THR A 347 20.63 -13.52 1.48
C THR A 347 20.87 -14.16 2.85
N VAL A 348 22.12 -14.48 3.18
CA VAL A 348 22.49 -15.04 4.49
C VAL A 348 22.24 -14.05 5.62
N VAL A 349 22.60 -12.77 5.44
CA VAL A 349 22.35 -11.72 6.44
C VAL A 349 20.87 -11.57 6.74
N LEU A 350 20.02 -11.57 5.70
CA LEU A 350 18.57 -11.47 5.84
C LEU A 350 18.00 -12.67 6.61
N GLU A 351 18.44 -13.89 6.31
CA GLU A 351 18.07 -15.10 7.05
C GLU A 351 18.48 -15.04 8.53
N VAL A 352 19.67 -14.53 8.84
CA VAL A 352 20.10 -14.35 10.24
C VAL A 352 19.18 -13.38 10.98
N SER A 353 18.74 -12.29 10.34
CA SER A 353 17.84 -11.32 10.98
C SER A 353 16.43 -11.81 11.25
N VAL A 354 15.95 -12.87 10.57
CA VAL A 354 14.69 -13.54 10.95
C VAL A 354 14.77 -14.07 12.38
N MET A 355 15.91 -14.66 12.76
CA MET A 355 16.11 -15.26 14.09
C MET A 355 16.33 -14.23 15.20
N MET A 356 16.78 -13.02 14.85
CA MET A 356 17.05 -11.96 15.83
C MET A 356 15.77 -11.20 16.23
N ALA A 357 14.72 -11.28 15.41
CA ALA A 357 13.57 -10.39 15.48
C ALA A 357 12.56 -10.75 16.58
N GLN A 358 11.82 -9.73 17.02
CA GLN A 358 10.59 -9.88 17.78
C GLN A 358 9.45 -9.06 17.17
N PHE A 359 8.22 -9.44 17.50
CA PHE A 359 7.02 -8.95 16.84
C PHE A 359 5.91 -8.61 17.85
N PRO A 360 5.10 -7.56 17.61
CA PRO A 360 4.05 -7.13 18.54
C PRO A 360 2.76 -7.97 18.49
N SER A 361 2.74 -9.03 17.68
CA SER A 361 1.67 -10.01 17.52
C SER A 361 2.24 -11.42 17.63
N ARG A 362 1.46 -12.32 18.23
CA ARG A 362 1.80 -13.75 18.33
C ARG A 362 1.83 -14.39 16.95
N GLN A 363 0.77 -14.20 16.16
CA GLN A 363 0.62 -14.80 14.84
C GLN A 363 1.78 -14.38 13.93
N ILE A 364 2.16 -13.09 13.98
CA ILE A 364 3.29 -12.56 13.20
C ILE A 364 4.61 -13.22 13.59
N ALA A 365 4.86 -13.43 14.88
CA ALA A 365 6.07 -14.09 15.34
C ALA A 365 6.14 -15.55 14.89
N GLU A 366 5.03 -16.28 14.96
CA GLU A 366 4.94 -17.68 14.54
C GLU A 366 5.16 -17.79 13.02
N LEU A 367 4.33 -17.12 12.21
CA LEU A 367 4.38 -17.25 10.74
C LEU A 367 5.68 -16.70 10.14
N SER A 368 6.23 -15.59 10.68
CA SER A 368 7.52 -15.08 10.19
C SER A 368 8.67 -16.05 10.46
N TYR A 369 8.60 -16.85 11.53
CA TYR A 369 9.58 -17.92 11.79
C TYR A 369 9.31 -19.19 10.96
N GLU A 370 8.04 -19.55 10.76
CA GLU A 370 7.64 -20.74 10.01
C GLU A 370 7.95 -20.64 8.51
N TYR A 371 7.82 -19.44 7.93
CA TYR A 371 8.03 -19.21 6.50
C TYR A 371 9.29 -18.42 6.16
N ARG A 372 9.92 -17.75 7.15
CA ARG A 372 11.27 -17.17 7.02
C ARG A 372 11.46 -16.24 5.81
N THR A 373 10.43 -15.47 5.47
CA THR A 373 10.43 -14.68 4.23
C THR A 373 11.48 -13.59 4.19
N LEU A 374 12.13 -13.43 3.04
CA LEU A 374 13.15 -12.41 2.79
C LEU A 374 12.73 -11.48 1.64
N GLY A 375 13.27 -10.26 1.61
CA GLY A 375 13.10 -9.32 0.51
C GLY A 375 14.42 -8.66 0.12
N LEU A 376 15.17 -9.31 -0.77
CA LEU A 376 16.35 -8.73 -1.38
C LEU A 376 16.00 -8.08 -2.71
N GLY A 377 16.28 -6.79 -2.85
CA GLY A 377 16.08 -6.02 -4.06
C GLY A 377 17.34 -5.27 -4.50
N TYR A 378 17.15 -4.34 -5.43
CA TYR A 378 18.21 -3.43 -5.86
C TYR A 378 17.67 -2.02 -6.13
N ALA A 379 18.57 -1.04 -6.14
CA ALA A 379 18.32 0.36 -6.46
C ALA A 379 19.23 0.84 -7.59
N ASN A 380 18.94 2.03 -8.13
CA ASN A 380 19.72 2.70 -9.19
C ASN A 380 19.76 2.01 -10.56
N ILE A 381 18.76 1.19 -10.93
CA ILE A 381 18.65 0.67 -12.30
C ILE A 381 18.59 1.80 -13.34
N GLY A 382 17.81 2.86 -13.09
CA GLY A 382 17.76 4.02 -13.99
C GLY A 382 19.11 4.74 -14.09
N GLY A 383 19.81 4.94 -12.97
CA GLY A 383 21.15 5.52 -12.96
C GLY A 383 22.17 4.67 -13.71
N LEU A 384 22.09 3.35 -13.57
CA LEU A 384 22.91 2.40 -14.30
C LEU A 384 22.68 2.50 -15.81
N LEU A 385 21.42 2.46 -16.27
CA LEU A 385 21.07 2.54 -17.68
C LEU A 385 21.48 3.89 -18.29
N MET A 386 21.11 5.00 -17.65
CA MET A 386 21.44 6.36 -18.13
C MET A 386 22.95 6.58 -18.24
N SER A 387 23.72 6.17 -17.20
CA SER A 387 25.17 6.30 -17.22
C SER A 387 25.87 5.38 -18.24
N SER A 388 25.13 4.44 -18.83
CA SER A 388 25.58 3.52 -19.88
C SER A 388 25.06 3.91 -21.26
N GLY A 389 24.37 5.06 -21.37
CA GLY A 389 23.79 5.53 -22.63
C GLY A 389 22.60 4.70 -23.12
N ILE A 390 21.98 3.91 -22.23
CA ILE A 390 20.85 3.03 -22.55
C ILE A 390 19.55 3.70 -22.09
N PRO A 391 18.57 3.94 -22.99
CA PRO A 391 17.28 4.50 -22.60
C PRO A 391 16.50 3.54 -21.69
N TYR A 392 15.80 4.09 -20.70
CA TYR A 392 15.09 3.30 -19.69
C TYR A 392 14.02 2.36 -20.28
N ASP A 393 13.29 2.82 -21.29
CA ASP A 393 12.22 2.06 -21.98
C ASP A 393 12.69 1.41 -23.28
N SER A 394 14.00 1.11 -23.40
CA SER A 394 14.53 0.38 -24.55
C SER A 394 14.44 -1.14 -24.36
N ALA A 395 14.54 -1.90 -25.46
CA ALA A 395 14.58 -3.36 -25.40
C ALA A 395 15.81 -3.84 -24.59
N GLU A 396 16.94 -3.19 -24.79
CA GLU A 396 18.19 -3.42 -24.06
C GLU A 396 18.03 -3.13 -22.57
N GLY A 397 17.40 -2.00 -22.22
CA GLY A 397 17.13 -1.63 -20.84
C GLY A 397 16.28 -2.66 -20.10
N ARG A 398 15.21 -3.14 -20.74
CA ARG A 398 14.35 -4.21 -20.20
C ARG A 398 15.10 -5.54 -20.07
N ALA A 399 15.91 -5.92 -21.06
CA ALA A 399 16.68 -7.16 -21.04
C ALA A 399 17.75 -7.16 -19.94
N ILE A 400 18.47 -6.05 -19.74
CA ILE A 400 19.45 -5.89 -18.65
C ILE A 400 18.75 -5.96 -17.29
N ALA A 401 17.64 -5.25 -17.10
CA ALA A 401 16.88 -5.29 -15.85
C ALA A 401 16.36 -6.70 -15.56
N GLY A 402 15.84 -7.40 -16.57
CA GLY A 402 15.41 -8.79 -16.49
C GLY A 402 16.55 -9.74 -16.10
N ALA A 403 17.72 -9.60 -16.72
CA ALA A 403 18.88 -10.44 -16.42
C ALA A 403 19.43 -10.22 -15.00
N LEU A 404 19.59 -8.95 -14.57
CA LEU A 404 20.03 -8.62 -13.21
C LEU A 404 19.04 -9.15 -12.15
N THR A 405 17.73 -8.99 -12.39
CA THR A 405 16.70 -9.56 -11.52
C THR A 405 16.79 -11.08 -11.47
N ALA A 406 16.93 -11.73 -12.63
CA ALA A 406 17.02 -13.18 -12.72
C ALA A 406 18.25 -13.73 -11.98
N ILE A 407 19.42 -13.09 -12.12
CA ILE A 407 20.64 -13.43 -11.38
C ILE A 407 20.39 -13.28 -9.88
N MET A 408 19.89 -12.13 -9.43
CA MET A 408 19.64 -11.88 -8.00
C MET A 408 18.69 -12.91 -7.40
N THR A 409 17.54 -13.14 -8.04
CA THR A 409 16.55 -14.07 -7.51
C THR A 409 17.04 -15.52 -7.57
N GLY A 410 17.68 -15.94 -8.67
CA GLY A 410 18.21 -17.30 -8.81
C GLY A 410 19.33 -17.59 -7.80
N VAL A 411 20.28 -16.66 -7.61
CA VAL A 411 21.36 -16.80 -6.61
C VAL A 411 20.81 -16.80 -5.19
N SER A 412 19.80 -16.00 -4.88
CA SER A 412 19.12 -16.03 -3.57
C SER A 412 18.48 -17.39 -3.29
N TYR A 413 17.72 -17.95 -4.24
CA TYR A 413 17.12 -19.28 -4.07
C TYR A 413 18.16 -20.40 -4.01
N ALA A 414 19.22 -20.34 -4.82
CA ALA A 414 20.33 -21.29 -4.74
C ALA A 414 21.00 -21.23 -3.36
N THR A 415 21.28 -20.04 -2.85
CA THR A 415 21.86 -19.83 -1.51
C THR A 415 20.93 -20.35 -0.42
N SER A 416 19.62 -20.11 -0.55
CA SER A 416 18.61 -20.63 0.38
C SER A 416 18.56 -22.16 0.38
N ALA A 417 18.68 -22.81 -0.79
CA ALA A 417 18.74 -24.26 -0.90
C ALA A 417 20.03 -24.85 -0.31
N GLU A 418 21.17 -24.18 -0.46
CA GLU A 418 22.42 -24.59 0.20
C GLU A 418 22.29 -24.50 1.73
N MET A 419 21.71 -23.42 2.26
CA MET A 419 21.43 -23.30 3.70
C MET A 419 20.46 -24.39 4.18
N ALA A 420 19.48 -24.78 3.35
CA ALA A 420 18.56 -25.87 3.67
C ALA A 420 19.27 -27.24 3.73
N GLY A 421 20.32 -27.45 2.94
CA GLY A 421 21.14 -28.67 3.01
C GLY A 421 21.81 -28.88 4.37
N GLU A 422 22.18 -27.79 5.04
CA GLU A 422 22.85 -27.81 6.35
C GLU A 422 21.88 -27.68 7.53
N LEU A 423 20.84 -26.85 7.40
CA LEU A 423 19.96 -26.44 8.49
C LEU A 423 18.50 -26.94 8.36
N GLY A 424 18.19 -27.62 7.25
CA GLY A 424 16.83 -27.97 6.86
C GLY A 424 16.06 -26.80 6.22
N PRO A 425 15.04 -27.10 5.39
CA PRO A 425 14.19 -26.08 4.78
C PRO A 425 13.32 -25.36 5.82
N PHE A 426 12.61 -24.30 5.42
CA PHE A 426 11.65 -23.65 6.32
C PHE A 426 10.57 -24.64 6.79
N PRO A 427 10.06 -24.52 8.04
CA PRO A 427 9.08 -25.45 8.60
C PRO A 427 7.86 -25.76 7.69
N GLY A 428 7.32 -24.74 7.03
CA GLY A 428 6.20 -24.86 6.10
C GLY A 428 6.51 -25.47 4.72
N PHE A 429 7.75 -25.93 4.46
CA PHE A 429 8.17 -26.34 3.12
C PHE A 429 7.53 -27.65 2.66
N ALA A 430 7.46 -28.67 3.52
CA ALA A 430 6.96 -29.99 3.13
C ALA A 430 5.58 -29.98 2.43
N PRO A 431 4.53 -29.31 2.97
CA PRO A 431 3.25 -29.20 2.28
C PRO A 431 3.29 -28.32 1.03
N ASN A 432 4.31 -27.47 0.87
CA ASN A 432 4.45 -26.52 -0.23
C ASN A 432 5.51 -26.91 -1.27
N ARG A 433 6.21 -28.05 -1.09
CA ARG A 433 7.36 -28.46 -1.90
C ARG A 433 7.05 -28.41 -3.39
N ASP A 434 5.96 -29.04 -3.81
CA ASP A 434 5.61 -29.13 -5.23
C ASP A 434 5.20 -27.78 -5.81
N ASN A 435 4.50 -26.95 -5.01
CA ASN A 435 4.11 -25.59 -5.39
C ASN A 435 5.32 -24.68 -5.55
N MET A 436 6.27 -24.74 -4.62
CA MET A 436 7.50 -23.97 -4.68
C MET A 436 8.36 -24.41 -5.87
N LEU A 437 8.59 -25.72 -6.05
CA LEU A 437 9.36 -26.22 -7.18
C LEU A 437 8.71 -25.89 -8.53
N ARG A 438 7.38 -25.87 -8.62
CA ARG A 438 6.64 -25.39 -9.79
C ARG A 438 7.00 -23.93 -10.11
N VAL A 439 6.98 -23.04 -9.11
CA VAL A 439 7.36 -21.64 -9.27
C VAL A 439 8.82 -21.49 -9.70
N ILE A 440 9.74 -22.26 -9.09
CA ILE A 440 11.16 -22.26 -9.47
C ILE A 440 11.36 -22.75 -10.91
N ARG A 441 10.68 -23.82 -11.33
CA ARG A 441 10.70 -24.29 -12.72
C ARG A 441 10.17 -23.22 -13.68
N ASN A 442 9.09 -22.51 -13.32
CA ASN A 442 8.56 -21.42 -14.13
C ASN A 442 9.55 -20.26 -14.29
N HIS A 443 10.19 -19.81 -13.21
CA HIS A 443 11.24 -18.79 -13.30
C HIS A 443 12.44 -19.26 -14.13
N ARG A 444 12.85 -20.53 -13.97
CA ARG A 444 13.88 -21.15 -14.79
C ARG A 444 13.50 -21.11 -16.27
N ARG A 445 12.29 -21.51 -16.65
CA ARG A 445 11.81 -21.41 -18.05
C ARG A 445 11.90 -19.99 -18.59
N ALA A 446 11.48 -19.00 -17.79
CA ALA A 446 11.57 -17.59 -18.14
C ALA A 446 13.02 -17.12 -18.34
N ALA A 447 13.95 -17.54 -17.47
CA ALA A 447 15.37 -17.23 -17.59
C ALA A 447 16.00 -17.86 -18.85
N HIS A 448 15.55 -19.07 -19.22
CA HIS A 448 15.91 -19.75 -20.47
C HIS A 448 15.25 -19.15 -21.73
N GLY A 449 14.45 -18.08 -21.60
CA GLY A 449 13.80 -17.41 -22.72
C GLY A 449 12.62 -18.16 -23.34
N GLN A 450 12.02 -19.11 -22.60
CA GLN A 450 10.90 -19.92 -23.08
C GLN A 450 9.58 -19.19 -22.90
N SER A 451 8.79 -19.02 -23.97
CA SER A 451 7.47 -18.35 -23.91
C SER A 451 6.31 -19.27 -23.51
N GLU A 452 6.54 -20.58 -23.48
CA GLU A 452 5.52 -21.61 -23.24
C GLU A 452 6.03 -22.68 -22.25
N GLY A 453 5.12 -23.57 -21.84
CA GLY A 453 5.43 -24.68 -20.94
C GLY A 453 5.39 -24.33 -19.45
N TYR A 454 4.92 -23.13 -19.10
CA TYR A 454 4.70 -22.73 -17.70
C TYR A 454 3.62 -23.59 -17.02
N GLU A 455 3.84 -23.89 -15.74
CA GLU A 455 2.99 -24.76 -14.94
C GLU A 455 2.05 -23.95 -14.04
N GLY A 456 0.74 -24.12 -14.23
CA GLY A 456 -0.28 -23.56 -13.34
C GLY A 456 -0.32 -22.03 -13.34
N LEU A 457 -0.07 -21.40 -14.49
CA LEU A 457 -0.28 -19.96 -14.67
C LEU A 457 -1.53 -19.73 -15.52
N SER A 458 -2.34 -18.75 -15.14
CA SER A 458 -3.49 -18.27 -15.91
C SER A 458 -3.04 -17.43 -17.11
N VAL A 459 -1.92 -16.71 -16.96
CA VAL A 459 -1.30 -15.89 -18.00
C VAL A 459 0.22 -16.14 -17.99
N ASN A 460 0.77 -16.52 -19.13
CA ASN A 460 2.23 -16.70 -19.28
C ASN A 460 2.95 -15.34 -19.19
N PRO A 461 4.11 -15.26 -18.52
CA PRO A 461 4.88 -14.03 -18.45
C PRO A 461 5.60 -13.75 -19.77
N VAL A 462 6.11 -12.52 -19.92
CA VAL A 462 7.13 -12.22 -20.93
C VAL A 462 8.45 -12.82 -20.45
N ALA A 463 8.98 -13.79 -21.19
CA ALA A 463 10.26 -14.42 -20.89
C ALA A 463 11.45 -13.47 -21.15
N LEU A 464 12.63 -13.81 -20.61
CA LEU A 464 13.84 -13.03 -20.83
C LEU A 464 14.25 -13.12 -22.31
N ILE A 465 14.28 -11.99 -23.01
CA ILE A 465 14.63 -11.93 -24.43
C ILE A 465 16.16 -11.82 -24.54
N HIS A 466 16.83 -12.94 -24.78
CA HIS A 466 18.31 -13.02 -24.76
C HIS A 466 18.97 -12.11 -25.79
N GLY A 467 18.40 -12.04 -27.00
CA GLY A 467 18.95 -11.25 -28.10
C GLY A 467 18.93 -9.74 -27.88
N ASP A 468 18.05 -9.26 -27.00
CA ASP A 468 17.94 -7.83 -26.68
C ASP A 468 18.99 -7.40 -25.65
N CYS A 469 19.62 -8.33 -24.94
CA CYS A 469 20.64 -7.99 -23.95
C CYS A 469 22.01 -7.76 -24.62
N PRO A 470 22.61 -6.57 -24.52
CA PRO A 470 23.91 -6.31 -25.13
C PRO A 470 25.06 -7.05 -24.43
N ASP A 471 24.85 -7.54 -23.21
CA ASP A 471 25.81 -8.29 -22.42
C ASP A 471 25.35 -9.75 -22.27
N GLN A 472 25.89 -10.63 -23.11
CA GLN A 472 25.51 -12.05 -23.13
C GLN A 472 26.02 -12.83 -21.91
N ASP A 473 27.01 -12.30 -21.18
CA ASP A 473 27.45 -12.94 -19.94
C ASP A 473 26.37 -12.80 -18.86
N LEU A 474 25.63 -11.68 -18.81
CA LEU A 474 24.47 -11.54 -17.91
C LEU A 474 23.40 -12.60 -18.19
N ILE A 475 23.16 -12.94 -19.45
CA ILE A 475 22.20 -13.98 -19.83
C ILE A 475 22.69 -15.36 -19.39
N ALA A 476 23.95 -15.70 -19.66
CA ALA A 476 24.53 -16.97 -19.26
C ALA A 476 24.46 -17.17 -17.73
N HIS A 477 24.78 -16.14 -16.97
CA HIS A 477 24.70 -16.16 -15.50
C HIS A 477 23.26 -16.22 -14.98
N ALA A 478 22.31 -15.50 -15.60
CA ALA A 478 20.89 -15.60 -15.26
C ALA A 478 20.36 -17.03 -15.42
N VAL A 479 20.71 -17.68 -16.53
CA VAL A 479 20.35 -19.09 -16.80
C VAL A 479 20.98 -20.02 -15.77
N ALA A 480 22.30 -19.90 -15.54
CA ALA A 480 23.03 -20.74 -14.61
C ALA A 480 22.51 -20.61 -13.15
N ALA A 481 22.15 -19.40 -12.73
CA ALA A 481 21.59 -19.14 -11.40
C ALA A 481 20.30 -19.94 -11.17
N TRP A 482 19.39 -19.95 -12.14
CA TRP A 482 18.12 -20.70 -12.03
C TRP A 482 18.27 -22.21 -12.20
N ASP A 483 19.23 -22.67 -13.02
CA ASP A 483 19.59 -24.09 -13.11
C ASP A 483 20.09 -24.61 -11.75
N LYS A 484 20.97 -23.83 -11.11
CA LYS A 484 21.50 -24.14 -9.79
C LYS A 484 20.40 -24.08 -8.71
N ALA A 485 19.55 -23.06 -8.74
CA ALA A 485 18.43 -22.91 -7.80
C ALA A 485 17.47 -24.11 -7.83
N LEU A 486 17.13 -24.61 -9.03
CA LEU A 486 16.28 -25.79 -9.16
C LEU A 486 17.00 -27.06 -8.69
N THR A 487 18.21 -27.29 -9.18
CA THR A 487 18.98 -28.52 -8.88
C THR A 487 19.15 -28.71 -7.37
N LEU A 488 19.53 -27.64 -6.66
CA LEU A 488 19.72 -27.69 -5.21
C LEU A 488 18.39 -27.77 -4.45
N GLY A 489 17.37 -27.03 -4.90
CA GLY A 489 16.06 -27.05 -4.25
C GLY A 489 15.34 -28.39 -4.34
N GLU A 490 15.53 -29.15 -5.43
CA GLU A 490 15.02 -30.51 -5.54
C GLU A 490 15.65 -31.44 -4.50
N GLN A 491 16.95 -31.24 -4.21
CA GLN A 491 17.73 -32.07 -3.29
C GLN A 491 17.49 -31.70 -1.82
N HIS A 492 17.44 -30.41 -1.50
CA HIS A 492 17.50 -29.92 -0.12
C HIS A 492 16.24 -29.16 0.33
N GLY A 493 15.37 -28.76 -0.61
CA GLY A 493 14.35 -27.75 -0.37
C GLY A 493 14.95 -26.35 -0.26
N TYR A 494 14.21 -25.42 0.34
CA TYR A 494 14.63 -24.03 0.51
C TYR A 494 14.48 -23.59 1.95
N ARG A 495 15.44 -22.79 2.43
CA ARG A 495 15.43 -22.26 3.79
C ARG A 495 14.44 -21.11 3.96
N ASN A 496 14.08 -20.42 2.88
CA ASN A 496 13.32 -19.17 2.88
C ASN A 496 12.27 -19.16 1.77
#